data_AF-A0A7J7K4A7-F1
#
_entry.id   AF-A0A7J7K4A7-F1
#
_cell.length_a   1.000
_cell.length_b   1.000
_cell.length_c   1.000
_cell.angle_alpha   90.00
_cell.angle_beta   90.00
_cell.angle_gamma   90.00
#
_symmetry.space_group_name_H-M   'P 1'
#
loop_
_entity.id
_entity.type
_entity.pdbx_description
1 polymer ?
#
loop_
_entity_poly.entity_id
_entity_poly.type
_entity_poly.pdbx_seq_one_letter_code
_entity_poly.pdbx_strand_id
1 'polypeptide(L)'
;MNKPEEERERLGIPQHVGIFYAMGLALFVEGIMSGCYHVCPSYNNFQFDTAFMYILGGLLTLRLFQSRHPDINANAHTAFISLAIIIIIAVVGVLFNSSVFWYVFTFFYLLSVIYLSIKNLLCGAIQVW
;
A
#
# COMPACT_ATOMS: atom_id res chain seq x y z
N MET A 1 -15.59 -32.40 -6.27
CA MET A 1 -16.49 -31.56 -5.46
C MET A 1 -15.86 -30.17 -5.35
N ASN A 2 -16.04 -29.34 -6.38
CA ASN A 2 -15.44 -28.01 -6.50
C ASN A 2 -16.54 -26.92 -6.44
N LYS A 3 -17.41 -27.02 -5.42
CA LYS A 3 -18.57 -26.13 -5.27
C LYS A 3 -18.27 -24.65 -4.92
N PRO A 4 -17.13 -24.25 -4.31
CA PRO A 4 -16.97 -22.86 -3.89
C PRO A 4 -16.47 -21.92 -5.00
N GLU A 5 -15.89 -22.44 -6.09
CA GLU A 5 -15.42 -21.61 -7.21
C GLU A 5 -16.57 -21.19 -8.14
N GLU A 6 -17.49 -22.11 -8.43
CA GLU A 6 -18.62 -21.88 -9.35
C GLU A 6 -19.67 -20.88 -8.78
N GLU A 7 -19.79 -20.79 -7.44
CA GLU A 7 -20.66 -19.81 -6.78
C GLU A 7 -20.04 -18.40 -6.73
N ARG A 8 -18.69 -18.32 -6.67
CA ARG A 8 -17.95 -17.06 -6.74
C ARG A 8 -17.99 -16.44 -8.14
N GLU A 9 -18.10 -17.25 -9.18
CA GLU A 9 -18.31 -16.78 -10.56
C GLU A 9 -19.71 -16.16 -10.78
N ARG A 10 -20.73 -16.59 -10.04
CA ARG A 10 -22.09 -16.01 -10.12
C ARG A 10 -22.21 -14.64 -9.45
N LEU A 11 -21.32 -14.35 -8.50
CA LEU A 11 -21.16 -13.04 -7.91
C LEU A 11 -20.14 -12.30 -8.77
N GLY A 12 -20.58 -11.49 -9.74
CA GLY A 12 -19.74 -10.84 -10.76
C GLY A 12 -18.64 -9.87 -10.28
N ILE A 13 -18.24 -9.92 -8.99
CA ILE A 13 -17.14 -9.15 -8.41
C ILE A 13 -16.21 -10.12 -7.65
N PRO A 14 -14.96 -10.33 -8.10
CA PRO A 14 -14.00 -11.15 -7.36
C PRO A 14 -13.76 -10.55 -5.96
N GLN A 15 -14.12 -11.30 -4.92
CA GLN A 15 -13.98 -10.85 -3.53
C GLN A 15 -12.54 -11.05 -3.02
N HIS A 16 -11.75 -9.98 -3.02
CA HIS A 16 -10.42 -9.95 -2.39
C HIS A 16 -10.50 -9.61 -0.89
N VAL A 17 -11.10 -10.51 -0.09
CA VAL A 17 -11.32 -10.32 1.36
C VAL A 17 -10.01 -10.12 2.14
N GLY A 18 -8.92 -10.77 1.71
CA GLY A 18 -7.62 -10.68 2.37
C GLY A 18 -6.99 -9.29 2.34
N ILE A 19 -7.14 -8.53 1.24
CA ILE A 19 -6.62 -7.16 1.14
C ILE A 19 -7.38 -6.22 2.10
N PHE A 20 -8.70 -6.39 2.24
CA PHE A 20 -9.49 -5.61 3.20
C PHE A 20 -9.11 -5.91 4.65
N TYR A 21 -8.83 -7.17 4.99
CA TYR A 21 -8.32 -7.53 6.32
C TYR A 21 -6.95 -6.90 6.59
N ALA A 22 -6.04 -6.97 5.60
CA ALA A 22 -4.72 -6.34 5.71
C ALA A 22 -4.79 -4.82 5.88
N MET A 23 -5.66 -4.13 5.13
CA MET A 23 -5.88 -2.69 5.27
C MET A 23 -6.44 -2.32 6.65
N GLY A 24 -7.43 -3.08 7.14
CA GLY A 24 -8.03 -2.84 8.46
C GLY A 24 -7.01 -3.04 9.59
N LEU A 25 -6.19 -4.09 9.51
CA LEU A 25 -5.12 -4.32 10.48
C LEU A 25 -4.04 -3.23 10.41
N ALA A 26 -3.61 -2.85 9.20
CA ALA A 26 -2.62 -1.80 9.01
C ALA A 26 -3.11 -0.45 9.59
N LEU A 27 -4.35 -0.08 9.33
CA LEU A 27 -4.97 1.15 9.87
C LEU A 27 -5.08 1.12 11.40
N PHE A 28 -5.43 -0.03 11.97
CA PHE A 28 -5.50 -0.17 13.43
C PHE A 28 -4.13 0.01 14.08
N VAL A 29 -3.08 -0.62 13.52
CA VAL A 29 -1.72 -0.51 14.05
C VAL A 29 -1.16 0.89 13.85
N GLU A 30 -1.40 1.52 12.70
CA GLU A 30 -1.05 2.92 12.45
C GLU A 30 -1.68 3.84 13.50
N GLY A 31 -2.97 3.67 13.81
CA GLY A 31 -3.64 4.47 14.85
C GLY A 31 -2.98 4.34 16.23
N ILE A 32 -2.52 3.14 16.60
CA ILE A 32 -1.78 2.94 17.85
C ILE A 32 -0.41 3.62 17.78
N MET A 33 0.36 3.42 16.71
CA MET A 33 1.71 3.97 16.56
C MET A 33 1.70 5.50 16.50
N SER A 34 0.73 6.09 15.80
CA SER A 34 0.51 7.52 15.74
C SER A 34 0.18 8.09 17.12
N GLY A 35 -0.68 7.41 17.88
CA GLY A 35 -0.96 7.74 19.28
C GLY A 35 0.29 7.68 20.16
N CYS A 36 1.10 6.63 20.03
CA CYS A 36 2.36 6.48 20.77
C CYS A 36 3.38 7.57 20.45
N TYR A 37 3.46 8.02 19.19
CA TYR A 37 4.31 9.13 18.79
C TYR A 37 3.90 10.45 19.46
N HIS A 38 2.60 10.72 19.54
CA HIS A 38 2.10 11.92 20.21
C HIS A 38 2.24 11.91 21.73
N VAL A 39 2.17 10.73 22.36
CA VAL A 39 2.40 10.58 23.81
C VAL A 39 3.89 10.69 24.15
N CYS A 40 4.76 10.07 23.33
CA CYS A 40 6.21 10.10 23.52
C CYS A 40 6.90 10.36 22.17
N PRO A 41 7.29 11.61 21.88
CA PRO A 41 7.97 11.96 20.64
C PRO A 41 9.39 11.40 20.66
N SER A 42 9.59 10.30 19.93
CA SER A 42 10.90 9.68 19.73
C SER A 42 11.10 9.35 18.25
N TYR A 43 12.36 9.32 17.81
CA TYR A 43 12.70 8.99 16.43
C TYR A 43 12.20 7.59 16.05
N ASN A 44 12.28 6.63 16.97
CA ASN A 44 11.79 5.28 16.74
C ASN A 44 10.26 5.26 16.57
N ASN A 45 9.51 5.99 17.39
CA ASN A 45 8.04 6.05 17.26
C ASN A 45 7.62 6.72 15.96
N PHE A 46 8.32 7.78 15.54
CA PHE A 46 8.07 8.43 14.25
C PHE A 46 8.27 7.48 13.08
N GLN A 47 9.32 6.65 13.14
CA GLN A 47 9.64 5.68 12.10
C GLN A 47 8.66 4.52 12.06
N PHE A 48 8.25 4.00 13.21
CA PHE A 48 7.22 2.96 13.26
C PHE A 48 5.89 3.47 12.73
N ASP A 49 5.46 4.68 13.09
CA ASP A 49 4.25 5.31 12.54
C ASP A 49 4.34 5.44 11.01
N THR A 50 5.43 6.05 10.52
CA THR A 50 5.67 6.26 9.08
C THR A 50 5.75 4.94 8.29
N ALA A 51 6.30 3.87 8.87
CA ALA A 51 6.36 2.57 8.22
C ALA A 51 4.96 1.98 7.96
N PHE A 52 4.04 2.11 8.92
CA PHE A 52 2.66 1.67 8.73
C PHE A 52 1.88 2.57 7.76
N MET A 53 2.19 3.88 7.70
CA MET A 53 1.66 4.76 6.66
C MET A 53 2.03 4.29 5.25
N TYR A 54 3.29 3.85 5.02
CA TYR A 54 3.72 3.31 3.73
C TYR A 54 3.01 1.99 3.39
N ILE A 55 2.83 1.10 4.38
CA ILE A 55 2.06 -0.14 4.20
C ILE A 55 0.61 0.18 3.81
N LEU A 56 -0.06 1.06 4.55
CA LEU A 56 -1.44 1.41 4.29
C LEU A 56 -1.60 2.07 2.92
N GLY A 57 -0.74 3.05 2.58
CA GLY A 57 -0.75 3.71 1.26
C GLY A 57 -0.54 2.73 0.10
N GLY A 58 0.36 1.76 0.29
CA GLY A 58 0.56 0.65 -0.62
C GLY A 58 -0.68 -0.20 -0.85
N LEU A 59 -1.28 -0.68 0.23
CA LEU A 59 -2.49 -1.51 0.19
C LEU A 59 -3.68 -0.74 -0.42
N LEU A 60 -3.83 0.54 -0.11
CA LEU A 60 -4.85 1.41 -0.71
C LEU A 60 -4.63 1.59 -2.21
N THR A 61 -3.39 1.80 -2.65
CA THR A 61 -3.04 1.94 -4.08
C THR A 61 -3.34 0.65 -4.84
N LEU A 62 -2.98 -0.50 -4.26
CA LEU A 62 -3.28 -1.82 -4.84
C LEU A 62 -4.78 -2.06 -4.94
N ARG A 63 -5.53 -1.71 -3.89
CA ARG A 63 -6.97 -1.89 -3.89
C ARG A 63 -7.66 -0.94 -4.86
N LEU A 64 -7.20 0.30 -4.97
CA LEU A 64 -7.67 1.25 -5.97
C LEU A 64 -7.41 0.75 -7.39
N PHE A 65 -6.23 0.17 -7.65
CA PHE A 65 -5.89 -0.42 -8.94
C PHE A 65 -6.82 -1.60 -9.28
N GLN A 66 -6.97 -2.57 -8.36
CA GLN A 66 -7.87 -3.71 -8.54
C GLN A 66 -9.34 -3.31 -8.70
N SER A 67 -9.77 -2.22 -8.06
CA SER A 67 -11.15 -1.73 -8.17
C SER A 67 -11.42 -1.01 -9.50
N ARG A 68 -10.40 -0.44 -10.13
CA ARG A 68 -10.51 0.29 -11.41
C ARG A 68 -10.28 -0.61 -12.62
N HIS A 69 -9.45 -1.65 -12.48
CA HIS A 69 -9.11 -2.58 -13.55
C HIS A 69 -9.30 -4.03 -13.08
N PRO A 70 -10.56 -4.50 -12.89
CA PRO A 70 -10.82 -5.87 -12.48
C PRO A 70 -10.32 -6.90 -13.51
N ASP A 71 -10.15 -6.47 -14.76
CA ASP A 71 -9.73 -7.31 -15.90
C ASP A 71 -8.21 -7.52 -15.94
N ILE A 72 -7.44 -6.64 -15.30
CA ILE A 72 -5.97 -6.67 -15.27
C ILE A 72 -5.53 -6.89 -13.83
N ASN A 73 -5.38 -8.16 -13.45
CA ASN A 73 -4.86 -8.49 -12.13
C ASN A 73 -3.38 -8.10 -12.05
N ALA A 74 -3.05 -7.07 -11.26
CA ALA A 74 -1.66 -6.80 -10.89
C ALA A 74 -1.10 -8.05 -10.18
N ASN A 75 0.02 -8.58 -10.68
CA ASN A 75 0.66 -9.73 -10.07
C ASN A 75 0.93 -9.44 -8.59
N ALA A 76 0.24 -10.18 -7.71
CA ALA A 76 0.34 -10.00 -6.26
C ALA A 76 1.79 -10.09 -5.78
N HIS A 77 2.60 -10.95 -6.41
CA HIS A 77 4.03 -11.06 -6.08
C HIS A 77 4.77 -9.76 -6.35
N THR A 78 4.58 -9.14 -7.51
CA THR A 78 5.25 -7.87 -7.86
C THR A 78 4.82 -6.74 -6.91
N ALA A 79 3.54 -6.70 -6.54
CA ALA A 79 2.99 -5.74 -5.60
C ALA A 79 3.51 -5.88 -4.17
N PHE A 80 3.57 -7.10 -3.63
CA PHE A 80 4.08 -7.33 -2.28
C PHE A 80 5.61 -7.20 -2.22
N ILE A 81 6.32 -7.59 -3.28
CA ILE A 81 7.78 -7.39 -3.38
C ILE A 81 8.11 -5.89 -3.41
N SER A 82 7.37 -5.06 -4.16
CA SER A 82 7.62 -3.62 -4.18
C SER A 82 7.39 -2.98 -2.81
N LEU A 83 6.35 -3.38 -2.08
CA LEU A 83 6.12 -2.94 -0.71
C LEU A 83 7.24 -3.38 0.24
N ALA A 84 7.68 -4.63 0.14
CA ALA A 84 8.80 -5.12 0.95
C ALA A 84 10.09 -4.34 0.70
N ILE A 85 10.39 -4.01 -0.56
CA ILE A 85 11.56 -3.20 -0.93
C ILE A 85 11.47 -1.81 -0.29
N ILE A 86 10.31 -1.14 -0.38
CA ILE A 86 10.11 0.20 0.22
C ILE A 86 10.36 0.16 1.72
N ILE A 87 9.85 -0.85 2.43
CA ILE A 87 10.05 -0.99 3.88
C ILE A 87 11.52 -1.27 4.22
N ILE A 88 12.19 -2.16 3.48
CA ILE A 88 13.61 -2.44 3.72
C ILE A 88 14.45 -1.18 3.53
N ILE A 89 14.18 -0.41 2.47
CA ILE A 89 14.87 0.88 2.23
C ILE A 89 14.60 1.85 3.37
N ALA A 90 13.36 1.95 3.85
CA ALA A 90 13.01 2.79 4.99
C ALA A 90 13.78 2.39 6.26
N VAL A 91 13.83 1.09 6.59
CA VAL A 91 14.58 0.55 7.75
C VAL A 91 16.08 0.83 7.61
N VAL A 92 16.64 0.67 6.41
CA VAL A 92 18.04 1.03 6.13
C VAL A 92 18.27 2.52 6.34
N GLY A 93 17.34 3.38 5.92
CA GLY A 93 17.36 4.81 6.17
C GLY A 93 17.43 5.19 7.65
N VAL A 94 16.74 4.41 8.50
CA VAL A 94 16.77 4.57 9.96
C VAL A 94 18.17 4.30 10.51
N LEU A 95 18.83 3.23 10.03
CA LEU A 95 20.16 2.84 10.49
C LEU A 95 21.24 3.88 10.12
N PHE A 96 21.12 4.49 8.93
CA PHE A 96 22.06 5.50 8.46
C PHE A 96 21.82 6.90 9.05
N ASN A 97 20.63 7.18 9.58
CA ASN A 97 20.25 8.44 10.24
C ASN A 97 20.67 9.72 9.48
N SER A 98 20.63 9.70 8.15
CA SER A 98 21.01 10.84 7.29
C SER A 98 19.78 11.59 6.79
N SER A 99 19.66 12.88 7.10
CA SER A 99 18.53 13.72 6.63
C SER A 99 18.46 13.80 5.10
N VAL A 100 19.62 13.78 4.42
CA VAL A 100 19.67 13.80 2.94
C VAL A 100 18.99 12.58 2.34
N PHE A 101 19.20 11.40 2.95
CA PHE A 101 18.56 10.16 2.52
C PHE A 101 17.02 10.29 2.58
N TRP A 102 16.50 10.84 3.69
CA TRP A 102 15.06 11.01 3.89
C TRP A 102 14.42 11.98 2.88
N TYR A 103 15.08 13.09 2.56
CA TYR A 103 14.58 14.02 1.54
C TYR A 103 14.53 13.39 0.15
N VAL A 104 15.60 12.71 -0.25
CA VAL A 104 15.69 12.04 -1.57
C VAL A 104 14.66 10.91 -1.66
N PHE A 105 14.58 10.06 -0.63
CA PHE A 105 13.62 8.96 -0.57
C PHE A 105 12.19 9.46 -0.65
N THR A 106 11.83 10.48 0.14
CA THR A 106 10.48 11.06 0.14
C THR A 106 10.12 11.64 -1.22
N PHE A 107 11.05 12.33 -1.89
CA PHE A 107 10.84 12.88 -3.22
C PHE A 107 10.54 11.78 -4.26
N PHE A 108 11.34 10.72 -4.30
CA PHE A 108 11.11 9.59 -5.21
C PHE A 108 9.83 8.81 -4.88
N TYR A 109 9.52 8.63 -3.60
CA TYR A 109 8.28 8.01 -3.17
C TYR A 109 7.06 8.80 -3.63
N LEU A 110 7.06 10.13 -3.45
CA LEU A 110 5.99 11.01 -3.90
C LEU A 110 5.79 10.92 -5.42
N LEU A 111 6.88 10.97 -6.20
CA LEU A 111 6.81 10.80 -7.65
C LEU A 111 6.22 9.45 -8.06
N SER A 112 6.58 8.39 -7.35
CA SER A 112 6.05 7.04 -7.60
C SER A 112 4.54 6.96 -7.34
N VAL A 113 4.07 7.53 -6.23
CA VAL A 113 2.64 7.58 -5.89
C VAL A 113 1.85 8.41 -6.90
N ILE A 114 2.37 9.57 -7.31
CA ILE A 114 1.75 10.42 -8.32
C ILE A 114 1.67 9.68 -9.67
N TYR A 115 2.78 9.07 -10.10
CA TYR A 115 2.83 8.30 -11.34
C TYR A 115 1.81 7.16 -11.35
N LEU A 116 1.74 6.37 -10.27
CA LEU A 116 0.76 5.29 -10.13
C LEU A 116 -0.67 5.84 -10.11
N SER A 117 -0.91 6.95 -9.42
CA SER A 117 -2.23 7.60 -9.37
C SER A 117 -2.68 8.08 -10.75
N ILE A 118 -1.78 8.71 -11.53
CA ILE A 118 -2.05 9.12 -12.91
C ILE A 118 -2.34 7.91 -13.78
N LYS A 119 -1.53 6.84 -13.69
CA LYS A 119 -1.76 5.61 -14.45
C LYS A 119 -3.12 5.00 -14.13
N ASN A 120 -3.49 4.94 -12.85
CA ASN A 120 -4.78 4.43 -12.39
C ASN A 120 -5.96 5.29 -12.86
N LEU A 121 -5.77 6.62 -12.93
CA LEU A 121 -6.79 7.54 -13.42
C LEU A 121 -6.93 7.49 -14.95
N LEU A 122 -5.80 7.56 -15.67
CA LEU A 122 -5.76 7.62 -17.13
C LEU A 122 -6.21 6.30 -17.76
N CYS A 123 -5.75 5.17 -17.23
CA CYS A 123 -6.20 3.85 -17.69
C CYS A 123 -7.71 3.67 -17.40
N GLY A 124 -8.20 4.17 -16.26
CA GLY A 124 -9.63 4.20 -15.94
C GLY A 124 -10.46 5.09 -16.87
N ALA A 125 -9.88 6.15 -17.45
CA ALA A 125 -10.57 7.03 -18.41
C ALA A 125 -10.71 6.41 -19.81
N ILE A 126 -9.82 5.47 -20.19
CA ILE A 126 -9.81 4.84 -21.52
C ILE A 126 -10.84 3.70 -21.62
N GLN A 127 -11.21 3.04 -20.50
CA GLN A 127 -12.21 1.94 -20.49
C GLN A 127 -13.69 2.41 -20.41
N VAL A 128 -13.97 3.72 -20.45
CA VAL A 128 -15.35 4.28 -20.40
C VAL A 128 -15.87 4.64 -21.81
N TRP A 129 -15.22 4.16 -22.87
CA TRP A 129 -15.67 4.30 -24.25
C TRP A 129 -15.77 2.93 -24.94
#